data_AF-A0A024UNK7-F1
#
_entry.id   AF-A0A024UNK7-F1
#
_cell.length_a   1.000
_cell.length_b   1.000
_cell.length_c   1.000
_cell.angle_alpha   90.00
_cell.angle_beta   90.00
_cell.angle_gamma   90.00
#
_symmetry.space_group_name_H-M   'P 1'
#
loop_
_entity.id
_entity.type
_entity.pdbx_description
1 polymer ?
#
loop_
_entity_poly.entity_id
_entity_poly.type
_entity_poly.pdbx_seq_one_letter_code
_entity_poly.pdbx_strand_id
1 'polypeptide(L)'
;MLTELQQVLVWSSIHPVIIDFFDTIPSLHNPTSTNATLFASSNDRYMPSMQTSLSQSPVWAIQQAYYKSQGMAAWSSNTVPYGVSSSSFVAAAYARVVFRFFADCYHRNFLAPTGAVNCFVLEGGSGSCKFAAAFVPELMALLRDANLLQSIRPCTVLTDLCADVIESRMIHPVFQSLRQQFPYAVDFAVMSCDSIIRNDPVHLRLANTTLTVAGQPLFLIGNYFLDSLPTDAFVVDEAGTTFEIRTDSRADEFVPSPLADVATYYKDDDDVSATLNQTLASIVEVIRTSYPGRRGLVLFPVHAFQFLSALRRLQGPATPFAMLVGDATVHFSDLLQDIPELSPHADCFCLPVDFDVIQRFLDVAFHPTHVVQVTSTVPVFSDSFQVLHATMFPTAPNASLIEPLSHECFTQELKGFGANDCDLILGALEGSRGFSTLTPQAAFLALSNFDFDVFLLFKWQIVKAAAHLAVADPQRDHLVSLGTKCYQKRYSLAVVDDFNVQLSMARWFYGAYVPATRNVLIQC
;
A
#
# COMPACT_ATOMS: atom_id res chain seq x y z
N MET A 1 -13.33 11.42 18.73
CA MET A 1 -12.41 10.99 19.79
C MET A 1 -11.20 11.87 19.71
N LEU A 2 -10.80 12.46 20.83
CA LEU A 2 -9.62 13.31 20.86
C LEU A 2 -8.39 12.42 20.80
N THR A 3 -7.74 12.49 19.65
CA THR A 3 -6.50 11.83 19.27
C THR A 3 -5.33 12.49 20.00
N GLU A 4 -4.11 11.95 19.83
CA GLU A 4 -2.82 12.47 20.33
C GLU A 4 -2.63 13.99 20.14
N LEU A 5 -3.43 14.64 19.29
CA LEU A 5 -3.63 16.08 19.19
C LEU A 5 -4.00 16.78 20.52
N GLN A 6 -4.66 16.12 21.47
CA GLN A 6 -4.95 16.72 22.78
C GLN A 6 -3.72 16.83 23.68
N GLN A 7 -2.69 16.00 23.48
CA GLN A 7 -1.46 16.06 24.27
C GLN A 7 -0.54 17.20 23.78
N VAL A 8 -0.77 17.73 22.58
CA VAL A 8 -0.13 18.94 22.05
C VAL A 8 -0.64 20.23 22.73
N LEU A 9 -1.78 20.18 23.44
CA LEU A 9 -2.36 21.33 24.16
C LEU A 9 -1.56 21.81 25.39
N VAL A 10 -0.40 21.20 25.68
CA VAL A 10 0.49 21.66 26.76
C VAL A 10 1.40 22.82 26.32
N TRP A 11 1.38 23.23 25.04
CA TRP A 11 2.19 24.37 24.58
C TRP A 11 1.41 25.70 24.56
N SER A 12 1.50 26.37 25.71
CA SER A 12 1.26 27.78 26.05
C SER A 12 -0.04 28.50 25.63
N SER A 13 -0.83 28.77 26.68
CA SER A 13 -1.75 29.89 26.96
C SER A 13 -2.82 30.25 25.91
N ILE A 14 -3.95 29.54 26.02
CA ILE A 14 -5.20 29.84 25.32
C ILE A 14 -6.01 30.89 26.10
N HIS A 15 -6.67 31.80 25.38
CA HIS A 15 -7.43 32.95 25.90
C HIS A 15 -8.72 32.52 26.67
N PRO A 16 -9.10 33.19 27.80
CA PRO A 16 -10.18 32.75 28.70
C PRO A 16 -11.55 32.51 28.05
N VAL A 17 -11.87 33.26 26.99
CA VAL A 17 -13.13 33.14 26.25
C VAL A 17 -13.32 31.78 25.57
N ILE A 18 -12.22 31.08 25.26
CA ILE A 18 -12.28 29.75 24.65
C ILE A 18 -12.61 28.69 25.70
N ILE A 19 -12.24 28.89 26.96
CA ILE A 19 -12.56 28.01 28.09
C ILE A 19 -14.06 28.07 28.38
N ASP A 20 -14.63 29.27 28.48
CA ASP A 20 -16.06 29.47 28.78
C ASP A 20 -16.99 28.92 27.67
N PHE A 21 -16.53 28.84 26.43
CA PHE A 21 -17.32 28.28 25.33
C PHE A 21 -17.52 26.77 25.49
N PHE A 22 -16.51 26.02 25.95
CA PHE A 22 -16.60 24.56 26.09
C PHE A 22 -17.44 24.11 27.29
N ASP A 23 -17.61 24.95 28.30
CA ASP A 23 -18.45 24.66 29.47
C ASP A 23 -19.97 24.80 29.20
N THR A 24 -20.37 25.25 28.00
CA THR A 24 -21.77 25.50 27.64
C THR A 24 -22.40 24.47 26.71
N ILE A 25 -21.67 23.42 26.30
CA ILE A 25 -22.17 22.41 25.35
C ILE A 25 -22.78 21.22 26.12
N PRO A 26 -24.07 20.89 25.95
CA PRO A 26 -24.69 19.72 26.57
C PRO A 26 -24.15 18.41 25.96
N SER A 27 -23.91 17.41 26.81
CA SER A 27 -23.36 16.10 26.42
C SER A 27 -24.32 15.31 25.52
N LEU A 28 -23.84 14.92 24.33
CA LEU A 28 -24.51 13.97 23.44
C LEU A 28 -24.19 12.53 23.88
N HIS A 29 -25.23 11.78 24.24
CA HIS A 29 -25.18 10.34 24.44
C HIS A 29 -24.99 9.58 23.11
N ASN A 30 -23.87 8.84 23.01
CA ASN A 30 -23.60 7.53 22.37
C ASN A 30 -24.37 7.07 21.10
N PRO A 31 -23.67 6.43 20.13
CA PRO A 31 -23.17 5.06 20.33
C PRO A 31 -21.67 4.83 20.00
N THR A 32 -21.00 4.22 20.99
CA THR A 32 -19.99 3.14 20.90
C THR A 32 -18.91 3.21 19.83
N SER A 33 -17.77 3.78 20.22
CA SER A 33 -16.44 3.25 19.89
C SER A 33 -15.48 3.73 20.98
N THR A 34 -15.22 2.89 21.97
CA THR A 34 -14.23 3.14 23.01
C THR A 34 -12.86 2.70 22.50
N ASN A 35 -12.01 3.67 22.14
CA ASN A 35 -10.56 3.46 22.26
C ASN A 35 -10.18 3.56 23.75
N ALA A 36 -9.24 2.71 24.15
CA ALA A 36 -8.60 2.65 25.46
C ALA A 36 -9.53 2.26 26.64
N THR A 37 -9.84 0.97 26.75
CA THR A 37 -9.71 0.15 27.97
C THR A 37 -10.36 -1.22 27.74
N LEU A 38 -9.55 -2.22 27.41
CA LEU A 38 -9.91 -3.62 27.59
C LEU A 38 -8.79 -4.37 28.33
N PHE A 39 -8.26 -3.76 29.40
CA PHE A 39 -7.95 -4.55 30.61
C PHE A 39 -9.23 -4.67 31.43
N ALA A 40 -10.23 -5.36 30.88
CA ALA A 40 -11.10 -6.10 31.76
C ALA A 40 -10.23 -7.24 32.29
N SER A 41 -9.98 -7.23 33.60
CA SER A 41 -9.61 -8.45 34.31
C SER A 41 -10.77 -9.43 34.16
N SER A 42 -10.84 -10.11 33.01
CA SER A 42 -11.56 -11.37 32.92
C SER A 42 -10.83 -12.30 33.89
N ASN A 43 -11.47 -12.54 35.03
CA ASN A 43 -11.18 -13.65 35.94
C ASN A 43 -11.44 -15.02 35.26
N ASP A 44 -11.22 -15.11 33.95
CA ASP A 44 -11.12 -16.38 33.26
C ASP A 44 -9.79 -16.98 33.66
N ARG A 45 -9.90 -18.08 34.40
CA ARG A 45 -8.79 -18.85 34.95
C ARG A 45 -7.71 -19.03 33.86
N TYR A 46 -6.61 -18.30 34.04
CA TYR A 46 -5.40 -18.36 33.25
C TYR A 46 -4.90 -19.81 33.22
N MET A 47 -5.16 -20.52 32.12
CA MET A 47 -4.30 -21.62 31.72
C MET A 47 -3.01 -20.96 31.22
N PRO A 48 -1.81 -21.40 31.64
CA PRO A 48 -0.58 -20.89 31.05
C PRO A 48 -0.65 -21.10 29.54
N SER A 49 -0.80 -20.02 28.77
CA SER A 49 -0.86 -20.08 27.32
C SER A 49 0.49 -20.59 26.82
N MET A 50 0.46 -21.65 26.03
CA MET A 50 1.65 -22.17 25.37
C MET A 50 2.19 -21.08 24.44
N GLN A 51 3.41 -20.61 24.69
CA GLN A 51 4.06 -19.60 23.86
C GLN A 51 4.42 -20.19 22.48
N THR A 52 4.16 -19.48 21.40
CA THR A 52 4.49 -19.85 20.01
C THR A 52 5.43 -18.84 19.39
N SER A 53 5.99 -19.15 18.21
CA SER A 53 6.60 -18.12 17.38
C SER A 53 5.52 -17.12 16.94
N LEU A 54 5.90 -15.89 16.62
CA LEU A 54 4.96 -14.83 16.27
C LEU A 54 4.20 -15.16 14.99
N SER A 55 4.86 -15.74 13.98
CA SER A 55 4.21 -16.14 12.72
C SER A 55 3.17 -17.26 12.89
N GLN A 56 3.32 -18.08 13.93
CA GLN A 56 2.40 -19.19 14.25
C GLN A 56 1.33 -18.81 15.27
N SER A 57 1.33 -17.56 15.75
CA SER A 57 0.35 -17.11 16.73
C SER A 57 -1.07 -17.06 16.13
N PRO A 58 -2.11 -17.48 16.88
CA PRO A 58 -3.51 -17.36 16.47
C PRO A 58 -3.95 -15.93 16.14
N VAL A 59 -3.20 -14.91 16.57
CA VAL A 59 -3.50 -13.50 16.32
C VAL A 59 -3.65 -13.17 14.82
N TRP A 60 -2.89 -13.84 13.94
CA TRP A 60 -3.01 -13.65 12.49
C TRP A 60 -4.33 -14.21 11.93
N ALA A 61 -4.85 -15.29 12.51
CA ALA A 61 -6.16 -15.82 12.12
C ALA A 61 -7.29 -14.89 12.58
N ILE A 62 -7.14 -14.24 13.75
CA ILE A 62 -8.06 -13.20 14.22
C ILE A 62 -8.06 -12.01 13.26
N GLN A 63 -6.87 -11.53 12.86
CA GLN A 63 -6.70 -10.46 11.89
C GLN A 63 -7.37 -10.77 10.54
N GLN A 64 -7.12 -11.96 9.98
CA GLN A 64 -7.76 -12.37 8.73
C GLN A 64 -9.28 -12.47 8.87
N ALA A 65 -9.78 -12.96 10.01
CA ALA A 65 -11.22 -13.05 10.28
C ALA A 65 -11.85 -11.66 10.35
N TYR A 66 -11.18 -10.67 10.93
CA TYR A 66 -11.62 -9.28 10.94
C TYR A 66 -11.82 -8.77 9.52
N TYR A 67 -10.81 -8.82 8.65
CA TYR A 67 -10.93 -8.34 7.26
C TYR A 67 -12.01 -9.08 6.47
N LYS A 68 -12.14 -10.40 6.65
CA LYS A 68 -13.24 -11.19 6.04
C LYS A 68 -14.61 -10.69 6.49
N SER A 69 -14.77 -10.43 7.78
CA SER A 69 -16.04 -10.03 8.38
C SER A 69 -16.45 -8.60 8.06
N GLN A 70 -15.49 -7.68 7.98
CA GLN A 70 -15.76 -6.28 7.66
C GLN A 70 -16.00 -6.09 6.16
N GLY A 71 -15.26 -6.80 5.31
CA GLY A 71 -15.28 -6.59 3.87
C GLY A 71 -15.08 -5.11 3.52
N MET A 72 -15.92 -4.57 2.63
CA MET A 72 -15.85 -3.14 2.24
C MET A 72 -16.04 -2.16 3.42
N ALA A 73 -16.64 -2.60 4.53
CA ALA A 73 -16.84 -1.75 5.71
C ALA A 73 -15.51 -1.24 6.25
N ALA A 74 -14.44 -2.07 6.23
CA ALA A 74 -13.11 -1.72 6.73
C ALA A 74 -12.58 -0.39 6.19
N TRP A 75 -12.82 -0.09 4.91
CA TRP A 75 -12.42 1.16 4.28
C TRP A 75 -13.52 2.22 4.31
N SER A 76 -14.79 1.85 4.14
CA SER A 76 -15.89 2.82 4.06
C SER A 76 -16.24 3.49 5.40
N SER A 77 -15.90 2.86 6.53
CA SER A 77 -16.02 3.45 7.87
C SER A 77 -14.83 4.35 8.25
N ASN A 78 -13.82 4.47 7.37
CA ASN A 78 -12.50 5.04 7.65
C ASN A 78 -11.75 4.36 8.81
N THR A 79 -12.05 3.08 9.11
CA THR A 79 -11.30 2.33 10.13
C THR A 79 -9.90 1.98 9.62
N VAL A 80 -9.78 1.57 8.36
CA VAL A 80 -8.51 1.27 7.70
C VAL A 80 -8.16 2.39 6.73
N PRO A 81 -7.04 3.10 6.92
CA PRO A 81 -6.62 4.16 6.01
C PRO A 81 -6.17 3.56 4.66
N TYR A 82 -6.44 4.27 3.58
CA TYR A 82 -6.04 3.88 2.22
C TYR A 82 -5.60 5.07 1.35
N GLY A 83 -5.52 6.27 1.93
CA GLY A 83 -5.32 7.52 1.19
C GLY A 83 -4.04 7.53 0.36
N VAL A 84 -2.89 7.36 1.01
CA VAL A 84 -1.56 7.43 0.37
C VAL A 84 -1.36 6.32 -0.65
N SER A 85 -1.61 5.07 -0.25
CA SER A 85 -1.41 3.86 -1.06
C SER A 85 -2.37 3.71 -2.24
N SER A 86 -3.52 4.39 -2.21
CA SER A 86 -4.52 4.38 -3.29
C SER A 86 -4.68 5.74 -3.98
N SER A 87 -3.68 6.61 -3.86
CA SER A 87 -3.71 7.92 -4.51
C SER A 87 -3.50 7.83 -6.03
N SER A 88 -4.08 8.78 -6.76
CA SER A 88 -3.92 8.92 -8.22
C SER A 88 -2.47 9.19 -8.62
N PHE A 89 -1.70 9.80 -7.73
CA PHE A 89 -0.26 10.01 -7.89
C PHE A 89 0.48 8.68 -7.92
N VAL A 90 0.34 7.86 -6.86
CA VAL A 90 1.00 6.55 -6.73
C VAL A 90 0.59 5.62 -7.87
N ALA A 91 -0.70 5.57 -8.20
CA ALA A 91 -1.22 4.77 -9.30
C ALA A 91 -0.54 5.11 -10.64
N ALA A 92 -0.37 6.39 -10.95
CA ALA A 92 0.27 6.80 -12.20
C ALA A 92 1.78 6.56 -12.21
N ALA A 93 2.48 6.80 -11.09
CA ALA A 93 3.90 6.47 -10.94
C ALA A 93 4.15 4.97 -11.12
N TYR A 94 3.34 4.13 -10.46
CA TYR A 94 3.44 2.67 -10.57
C TYR A 94 3.14 2.21 -12.00
N ALA A 95 2.14 2.79 -12.67
CA ALA A 95 1.83 2.46 -14.06
C ALA A 95 3.03 2.69 -14.99
N ARG A 96 3.80 3.76 -14.79
CA ARG A 96 5.02 4.05 -15.58
C ARG A 96 6.13 3.04 -15.33
N VAL A 97 6.37 2.66 -14.08
CA VAL A 97 7.36 1.61 -13.72
C VAL A 97 6.96 0.25 -14.28
N VAL A 98 5.70 -0.15 -14.13
CA VAL A 98 5.16 -1.42 -14.65
C VAL A 98 5.21 -1.46 -16.16
N PHE A 99 4.79 -0.38 -16.83
CA PHE A 99 4.91 -0.23 -18.28
C PHE A 99 6.36 -0.47 -18.72
N ARG A 100 7.33 0.15 -18.05
CA ARG A 100 8.74 0.04 -18.38
C ARG A 100 9.27 -1.37 -18.20
N PHE A 101 8.86 -2.08 -17.14
CA PHE A 101 9.20 -3.49 -16.95
C PHE A 101 8.67 -4.37 -18.09
N PHE A 102 7.40 -4.22 -18.49
CA PHE A 102 6.87 -4.99 -19.60
C PHE A 102 7.50 -4.61 -20.94
N ALA A 103 7.83 -3.34 -21.16
CA ALA A 103 8.60 -2.91 -22.32
C ALA A 103 9.99 -3.56 -22.34
N ASP A 104 10.68 -3.64 -21.20
CA ASP A 104 11.97 -4.33 -21.07
C ASP A 104 11.82 -5.83 -21.37
N CYS A 105 10.77 -6.48 -20.85
CA CYS A 105 10.47 -7.88 -21.17
C CYS A 105 10.22 -8.10 -22.67
N TYR A 106 9.46 -7.20 -23.30
CA TYR A 106 9.18 -7.24 -24.73
C TYR A 106 10.45 -7.07 -25.58
N HIS A 107 11.26 -6.05 -25.31
CA HIS A 107 12.50 -5.80 -26.06
C HIS A 107 13.56 -6.90 -25.86
N ARG A 108 13.49 -7.63 -24.74
CA ARG A 108 14.37 -8.75 -24.43
C ARG A 108 13.80 -10.12 -24.84
N ASN A 109 12.68 -10.13 -25.58
CA ASN A 109 12.01 -11.34 -26.08
C ASN A 109 11.49 -12.30 -24.99
N PHE A 110 11.20 -11.79 -23.79
CA PHE A 110 10.45 -12.52 -22.76
C PHE A 110 8.92 -12.38 -22.95
N LEU A 111 8.48 -11.45 -23.78
CA LEU A 111 7.10 -11.32 -24.24
C LEU A 111 7.05 -11.44 -25.76
N ALA A 112 6.23 -12.37 -26.25
CA ALA A 112 5.89 -12.45 -27.66
C ALA A 112 4.60 -11.67 -27.95
N PRO A 113 4.51 -10.94 -29.08
CA PRO A 113 3.25 -10.37 -29.53
C PRO A 113 2.16 -11.44 -29.67
N THR A 114 0.97 -11.16 -29.14
CA THR A 114 -0.18 -12.06 -29.25
C THR A 114 -1.50 -11.29 -29.13
N GLY A 115 -2.59 -11.89 -29.62
CA GLY A 115 -3.95 -11.38 -29.45
C GLY A 115 -4.55 -11.66 -28.06
N ALA A 116 -3.88 -12.46 -27.22
CA ALA A 116 -4.34 -12.87 -25.89
C ALA A 116 -3.51 -12.23 -24.76
N VAL A 117 -3.96 -12.37 -23.52
CA VAL A 117 -3.18 -11.96 -22.33
C VAL A 117 -1.83 -12.70 -22.32
N ASN A 118 -0.74 -11.95 -22.14
CA ASN A 118 0.62 -12.49 -22.15
C ASN A 118 1.50 -12.03 -20.99
N CYS A 119 0.97 -11.20 -20.10
CA CYS A 119 1.59 -10.77 -18.87
C CYS A 119 0.53 -10.46 -17.83
N PHE A 120 0.92 -10.50 -16.57
CA PHE A 120 0.02 -10.26 -15.45
C PHE A 120 0.58 -9.21 -14.51
N VAL A 121 -0.31 -8.39 -13.98
CA VAL A 121 -0.07 -7.63 -12.76
C VAL A 121 -0.92 -8.26 -11.67
N LEU A 122 -0.34 -8.72 -10.58
CA LEU A 122 -1.06 -9.26 -9.43
C LEU A 122 -1.06 -8.19 -8.34
N GLU A 123 -2.23 -7.69 -7.97
CA GLU A 123 -2.38 -6.77 -6.85
C GLU A 123 -2.76 -7.57 -5.60
N GLY A 124 -1.79 -7.73 -4.69
CA GLY A 124 -1.98 -8.42 -3.42
C GLY A 124 -2.73 -7.52 -2.43
N GLY A 125 -3.90 -7.95 -1.96
CA GLY A 125 -4.69 -7.17 -1.01
C GLY A 125 -5.25 -5.88 -1.61
N SER A 126 -6.00 -5.98 -2.71
CA SER A 126 -6.56 -4.82 -3.43
C SER A 126 -7.52 -3.98 -2.58
N GLY A 127 -8.08 -4.54 -1.51
CA GLY A 127 -8.94 -3.84 -0.57
C GLY A 127 -10.10 -3.12 -1.26
N SER A 128 -10.20 -1.80 -1.10
CA SER A 128 -11.22 -1.00 -1.77
C SER A 128 -11.15 -1.00 -3.30
N CYS A 129 -10.04 -1.48 -3.88
CA CYS A 129 -9.70 -1.46 -5.31
C CYS A 129 -9.61 -0.04 -5.92
N LYS A 130 -9.53 0.99 -5.08
CA LYS A 130 -9.35 2.38 -5.52
C LYS A 130 -8.04 2.56 -6.30
N PHE A 131 -6.95 1.95 -5.84
CA PHE A 131 -5.66 1.97 -6.55
C PHE A 131 -5.81 1.43 -7.98
N ALA A 132 -6.32 0.21 -8.13
CA ALA A 132 -6.53 -0.44 -9.42
C ALA A 132 -7.36 0.40 -10.40
N ALA A 133 -8.42 1.03 -9.89
CA ALA A 133 -9.31 1.90 -10.66
C ALA A 133 -8.58 3.11 -11.27
N ALA A 134 -7.54 3.62 -10.60
CA ALA A 134 -6.68 4.68 -11.11
C ALA A 134 -5.49 4.15 -11.94
N PHE A 135 -4.92 3.01 -11.56
CA PHE A 135 -3.72 2.41 -12.15
C PHE A 135 -3.97 1.82 -13.54
N VAL A 136 -5.02 1.00 -13.70
CA VAL A 136 -5.29 0.30 -14.96
C VAL A 136 -5.47 1.27 -16.14
N PRO A 137 -6.28 2.34 -16.04
CA PRO A 137 -6.39 3.32 -17.13
C PRO A 137 -5.05 3.93 -17.53
N GLU A 138 -4.18 4.22 -16.56
CA GLU A 138 -2.85 4.81 -16.80
C GLU A 138 -1.94 3.83 -17.54
N LEU A 139 -1.86 2.58 -17.08
CA LEU A 139 -1.05 1.54 -17.73
C LEU A 139 -1.50 1.32 -19.18
N MET A 140 -2.83 1.22 -19.39
CA MET A 140 -3.40 1.02 -20.72
C MET A 140 -3.20 2.24 -21.62
N ALA A 141 -3.19 3.46 -21.07
CA ALA A 141 -2.87 4.67 -21.81
C ALA A 141 -1.41 4.69 -22.26
N LEU A 142 -0.46 4.38 -21.38
CA LEU A 142 0.97 4.29 -21.71
C LEU A 142 1.23 3.28 -22.82
N LEU A 143 0.61 2.10 -22.73
CA LEU A 143 0.70 1.07 -23.78
C LEU A 143 0.10 1.53 -25.11
N ARG A 144 -1.01 2.27 -25.08
CA ARG A 144 -1.64 2.81 -26.29
C ARG A 144 -0.75 3.86 -26.95
N ASP A 145 -0.25 4.80 -26.16
CA ASP A 145 0.52 5.94 -26.64
C ASP A 145 1.89 5.48 -27.19
N ALA A 146 2.43 4.38 -26.65
CA ALA A 146 3.61 3.69 -27.19
C ALA A 146 3.32 2.74 -28.36
N ASN A 147 2.07 2.61 -28.81
CA ASN A 147 1.62 1.64 -29.83
C ASN A 147 1.94 0.16 -29.50
N LEU A 148 1.94 -0.20 -28.21
CA LEU A 148 2.27 -1.55 -27.72
C LEU A 148 1.05 -2.39 -27.33
N LEU A 149 -0.18 -1.87 -27.38
CA LEU A 149 -1.40 -2.62 -27.01
C LEU A 149 -1.65 -3.91 -27.81
N GLN A 150 -1.07 -4.03 -29.02
CA GLN A 150 -1.16 -5.26 -29.81
C GLN A 150 -0.09 -6.29 -29.46
N SER A 151 0.98 -5.87 -28.78
CA SER A 151 2.12 -6.72 -28.43
C SER A 151 2.14 -7.09 -26.95
N ILE A 152 1.72 -6.17 -26.08
CA ILE A 152 1.72 -6.32 -24.63
C ILE A 152 0.26 -6.20 -24.16
N ARG A 153 -0.27 -7.30 -23.65
CA ARG A 153 -1.66 -7.40 -23.18
C ARG A 153 -1.65 -7.81 -21.71
N PRO A 154 -1.42 -6.85 -20.79
CA PRO A 154 -1.41 -7.15 -19.37
C PRO A 154 -2.85 -7.40 -18.90
N CYS A 155 -3.00 -8.33 -17.97
CA CYS A 155 -4.20 -8.47 -17.15
C CYS A 155 -3.84 -8.15 -15.70
N THR A 156 -4.44 -7.10 -15.15
CA THR A 156 -4.33 -6.78 -13.72
C THR A 156 -5.35 -7.61 -12.96
N VAL A 157 -4.87 -8.53 -12.13
CA VAL A 157 -5.68 -9.42 -11.29
C VAL A 157 -5.77 -8.79 -9.90
N LEU A 158 -6.95 -8.31 -9.56
CA LEU A 158 -7.27 -7.72 -8.26
C LEU A 158 -7.60 -8.85 -7.29
N THR A 159 -6.91 -8.91 -6.17
CA THR A 159 -7.07 -10.00 -5.20
C THR A 159 -7.37 -9.52 -3.81
N ASP A 160 -8.28 -10.22 -3.14
CA ASP A 160 -8.62 -9.97 -1.75
C ASP A 160 -8.98 -11.29 -1.06
N LEU A 161 -8.80 -11.34 0.25
CA LEU A 161 -9.16 -12.48 1.08
C LEU A 161 -10.69 -12.56 1.31
N CYS A 162 -11.40 -11.45 1.16
CA CYS A 162 -12.85 -11.33 1.33
C CYS A 162 -13.58 -11.46 -0.03
N ALA A 163 -14.45 -12.45 -0.16
CA ALA A 163 -15.25 -12.65 -1.37
C ALA A 163 -16.19 -11.47 -1.65
N ASP A 164 -16.80 -10.89 -0.61
CA ASP A 164 -17.74 -9.77 -0.76
C ASP A 164 -17.07 -8.52 -1.34
N VAL A 165 -15.80 -8.28 -0.99
CA VAL A 165 -14.98 -7.22 -1.60
C VAL A 165 -14.89 -7.46 -3.10
N ILE A 166 -14.41 -8.64 -3.50
CA ILE A 166 -14.26 -9.01 -4.91
C ILE A 166 -15.58 -8.92 -5.68
N GLU A 167 -16.64 -9.53 -5.17
CA GLU A 167 -17.94 -9.57 -5.83
C GLU A 167 -18.55 -8.17 -5.97
N SER A 168 -18.44 -7.33 -4.95
CA SER A 168 -18.92 -5.94 -5.02
C SER A 168 -18.14 -5.10 -6.02
N ARG A 169 -16.83 -5.32 -6.17
CA ARG A 169 -15.98 -4.58 -7.11
C ARG A 169 -16.19 -5.04 -8.55
N MET A 170 -16.43 -6.33 -8.79
CA MET A 170 -16.76 -6.86 -10.12
C MET A 170 -17.96 -6.17 -10.78
N ILE A 171 -18.95 -5.77 -9.98
CA ILE A 171 -20.15 -5.06 -10.45
C ILE A 171 -20.04 -3.54 -10.38
N HIS A 172 -18.92 -3.00 -9.88
CA HIS A 172 -18.76 -1.56 -9.71
C HIS A 172 -18.68 -0.84 -11.07
N PRO A 173 -19.36 0.30 -11.26
CA PRO A 173 -19.45 0.98 -12.56
C PRO A 173 -18.09 1.31 -13.20
N VAL A 174 -17.08 1.65 -12.39
CA VAL A 174 -15.73 1.94 -12.90
C VAL A 174 -15.12 0.71 -13.57
N PHE A 175 -15.21 -0.47 -12.96
CA PHE A 175 -14.65 -1.69 -13.53
C PHE A 175 -15.49 -2.21 -14.71
N GLN A 176 -16.80 -2.00 -14.70
CA GLN A 176 -17.63 -2.28 -15.87
C GLN A 176 -17.23 -1.41 -17.07
N SER A 177 -17.03 -0.11 -16.86
CA SER A 177 -16.54 0.83 -17.89
C SER A 177 -15.15 0.44 -18.39
N LEU A 178 -14.23 0.10 -17.48
CA LEU A 178 -12.88 -0.33 -17.86
C LEU A 178 -12.90 -1.60 -18.72
N ARG A 179 -13.77 -2.56 -18.41
CA ARG A 179 -13.92 -3.79 -19.22
C ARG A 179 -14.53 -3.52 -20.59
N GLN A 180 -15.41 -2.54 -20.72
CA GLN A 180 -15.93 -2.14 -22.02
C GLN A 180 -14.83 -1.51 -22.89
N GLN A 181 -13.95 -0.71 -22.27
CA GLN A 181 -12.84 -0.07 -22.97
C GLN A 181 -11.67 -1.03 -23.26
N PHE A 182 -11.36 -1.91 -22.31
CA PHE A 182 -10.23 -2.84 -22.32
C PHE A 182 -10.67 -4.23 -21.81
N PRO A 183 -11.24 -5.10 -22.67
CA PRO A 183 -11.90 -6.33 -22.25
C PRO A 183 -11.07 -7.37 -21.48
N TYR A 184 -9.74 -7.27 -21.54
CA TYR A 184 -8.80 -8.22 -20.92
C TYR A 184 -7.94 -7.60 -19.81
N ALA A 185 -8.06 -6.29 -19.57
CA ALA A 185 -7.10 -5.57 -18.73
C ALA A 185 -7.29 -5.79 -17.22
N VAL A 186 -8.44 -6.33 -16.81
CA VAL A 186 -8.81 -6.51 -15.41
C VAL A 186 -9.47 -7.87 -15.22
N ASP A 187 -9.03 -8.59 -14.19
CA ASP A 187 -9.74 -9.75 -13.63
C ASP A 187 -9.69 -9.68 -12.10
N PHE A 188 -10.44 -10.56 -11.45
CA PHE A 188 -10.58 -10.60 -10.00
C PHE A 188 -10.39 -12.02 -9.49
N ALA A 189 -9.84 -12.18 -8.28
CA ALA A 189 -9.77 -13.47 -7.62
C ALA A 189 -9.87 -13.33 -6.09
N VAL A 190 -10.50 -14.31 -5.44
CA VAL A 190 -10.36 -14.46 -4.00
C VAL A 190 -9.07 -15.24 -3.76
N MET A 191 -8.14 -14.65 -3.00
CA MET A 191 -6.80 -15.21 -2.82
C MET A 191 -6.33 -14.99 -1.39
N SER A 192 -5.73 -16.03 -0.81
CA SER A 192 -4.92 -15.93 0.41
C SER A 192 -3.48 -16.32 0.09
N CYS A 193 -2.52 -15.75 0.81
CA CYS A 193 -1.11 -16.13 0.66
C CYS A 193 -0.92 -17.62 0.94
N ASP A 194 -1.57 -18.16 1.97
CA ASP A 194 -1.48 -19.57 2.33
C ASP A 194 -1.92 -20.49 1.19
N SER A 195 -2.95 -20.09 0.42
CA SER A 195 -3.38 -20.82 -0.77
C SER A 195 -2.28 -20.86 -1.84
N ILE A 196 -1.60 -19.75 -2.10
CA ILE A 196 -0.48 -19.72 -3.05
C ILE A 196 0.69 -20.56 -2.54
N ILE A 197 1.03 -20.46 -1.26
CA ILE A 197 2.11 -21.23 -0.62
C ILE A 197 1.86 -22.74 -0.77
N ARG A 198 0.62 -23.19 -0.57
CA ARG A 198 0.18 -24.59 -0.76
C ARG A 198 -0.02 -25.00 -2.22
N ASN A 199 0.20 -24.08 -3.18
CA ASN A 199 -0.02 -24.32 -4.61
C ASN A 199 -1.49 -24.63 -4.96
N ASP A 200 -2.43 -24.05 -4.20
CA ASP A 200 -3.86 -24.09 -4.51
C ASP A 200 -4.13 -23.23 -5.77
N PRO A 201 -5.05 -23.64 -6.67
CA PRO A 201 -5.36 -22.89 -7.88
C PRO A 201 -6.07 -21.56 -7.56
N VAL A 202 -5.62 -20.47 -8.19
CA VAL A 202 -6.30 -19.18 -8.14
C VAL A 202 -7.33 -19.09 -9.25
N HIS A 203 -8.61 -19.00 -8.90
CA HIS A 203 -9.70 -18.92 -9.86
C HIS A 203 -10.02 -17.46 -10.21
N LEU A 204 -9.83 -17.12 -11.49
CA LEU A 204 -10.20 -15.83 -12.08
C LEU A 204 -11.72 -15.77 -12.29
N ARG A 205 -12.35 -14.71 -11.79
CA ARG A 205 -13.81 -14.59 -11.76
C ARG A 205 -14.41 -14.16 -13.10
N LEU A 206 -13.71 -13.34 -13.89
CA LEU A 206 -14.21 -12.85 -15.17
C LEU A 206 -13.86 -13.79 -16.31
N ALA A 207 -12.60 -14.20 -16.41
CA ALA A 207 -12.17 -15.18 -17.40
C ALA A 207 -12.72 -16.59 -17.13
N ASN A 208 -13.21 -16.85 -15.91
CA ASN A 208 -13.74 -18.14 -15.46
C ASN A 208 -12.75 -19.30 -15.74
N THR A 209 -11.49 -19.07 -15.39
CA THR A 209 -10.38 -20.00 -15.57
C THR A 209 -9.42 -19.92 -14.39
N THR A 210 -8.48 -20.84 -14.29
CA THR A 210 -7.38 -20.75 -13.32
C THR A 210 -6.29 -19.81 -13.86
N LEU A 211 -5.79 -18.92 -13.01
CA LEU A 211 -4.65 -18.08 -13.30
C LEU A 211 -3.44 -18.94 -13.66
N THR A 212 -2.89 -18.74 -14.86
CA THR A 212 -1.72 -19.50 -15.36
C THR A 212 -0.61 -18.53 -15.70
N VAL A 213 0.32 -18.32 -14.76
CA VAL A 213 1.47 -17.41 -14.92
C VAL A 213 2.71 -18.10 -15.49
N ALA A 214 2.66 -19.42 -15.69
CA ALA A 214 3.80 -20.19 -16.18
C ALA A 214 4.34 -19.64 -17.50
N GLY A 215 5.64 -19.28 -17.52
CA GLY A 215 6.30 -18.73 -18.70
C GLY A 215 5.92 -17.28 -19.05
N GLN A 216 5.07 -16.61 -18.26
CA GLN A 216 4.63 -15.24 -18.53
C GLN A 216 5.20 -14.26 -17.50
N PRO A 217 5.69 -13.07 -17.92
CA PRO A 217 6.10 -12.02 -16.99
C PRO A 217 4.99 -11.65 -16.02
N LEU A 218 5.36 -11.58 -14.75
CA LEU A 218 4.49 -11.27 -13.63
C LEU A 218 5.05 -10.07 -12.88
N PHE A 219 4.17 -9.11 -12.61
CA PHE A 219 4.46 -7.95 -11.77
C PHE A 219 3.59 -8.01 -10.52
N LEU A 220 4.17 -8.08 -9.33
CA LEU A 220 3.44 -7.99 -8.06
C LEU A 220 3.33 -6.53 -7.62
N ILE A 221 2.13 -6.07 -7.28
CA ILE A 221 1.92 -4.82 -6.54
C ILE A 221 1.35 -5.19 -5.17
N GLY A 222 2.00 -4.73 -4.09
CA GLY A 222 1.52 -4.96 -2.73
C GLY A 222 1.66 -3.70 -1.90
N ASN A 223 0.58 -2.94 -1.71
CA ASN A 223 0.58 -1.77 -0.85
C ASN A 223 -0.09 -2.13 0.48
N TYR A 224 0.58 -1.93 1.62
CA TYR A 224 0.12 -2.41 2.95
C TYR A 224 -0.23 -3.90 2.89
N PHE A 225 0.59 -4.65 2.15
CA PHE A 225 0.35 -6.05 1.87
C PHE A 225 1.31 -6.93 2.64
N LEU A 226 2.62 -6.69 2.54
CA LEU A 226 3.59 -7.55 3.22
C LEU A 226 3.58 -7.34 4.74
N ASP A 227 3.29 -6.11 5.18
CA ASP A 227 3.14 -5.76 6.60
C ASP A 227 1.92 -6.43 7.27
N SER A 228 0.96 -6.90 6.47
CA SER A 228 -0.22 -7.63 6.93
C SER A 228 -0.01 -9.15 7.04
N LEU A 229 1.18 -9.66 6.68
CA LEU A 229 1.47 -11.09 6.63
C LEU A 229 2.19 -11.62 7.88
N PRO A 230 1.97 -12.90 8.23
CA PRO A 230 2.66 -13.53 9.36
C PRO A 230 4.18 -13.34 9.34
N THR A 231 4.66 -12.82 10.46
CA THR A 231 6.04 -12.36 10.66
C THR A 231 6.59 -12.97 11.93
N ASP A 232 7.82 -13.48 11.87
CA ASP A 232 8.60 -13.84 13.04
C ASP A 232 9.47 -12.66 13.48
N ALA A 233 9.76 -12.58 14.78
CA ALA A 233 10.58 -11.53 15.33
C ALA A 233 11.80 -12.12 16.03
N PHE A 234 12.96 -11.52 15.79
CA PHE A 234 14.23 -11.93 16.39
C PHE A 234 14.93 -10.72 17.00
N VAL A 235 15.61 -10.94 18.13
CA VAL A 235 16.48 -9.93 18.72
C VAL A 235 17.92 -10.45 18.70
N VAL A 236 18.83 -9.63 18.21
CA VAL A 236 20.27 -9.80 18.43
C VAL A 236 20.66 -8.85 19.55
N ASP A 237 21.15 -9.37 20.69
CA ASP A 237 21.56 -8.54 21.82
C ASP A 237 22.94 -7.89 21.61
N GLU A 238 23.36 -7.06 22.55
CA GLU A 238 24.65 -6.35 22.51
C GLU A 238 25.84 -7.31 22.55
N ALA A 239 25.67 -8.53 23.08
CA ALA A 239 26.68 -9.58 23.09
C ALA A 239 26.71 -10.38 21.77
N GLY A 240 25.77 -10.14 20.85
CA GLY A 240 25.60 -10.87 19.60
C GLY A 240 24.80 -12.17 19.73
N THR A 241 24.22 -12.44 20.90
CA THR A 241 23.33 -13.59 21.12
C THR A 241 22.00 -13.34 20.42
N THR A 242 21.47 -14.35 19.73
CA THR A 242 20.19 -14.24 19.03
C THR A 242 19.08 -14.88 19.86
N PHE A 243 17.93 -14.22 19.90
CA PHE A 243 16.71 -14.66 20.57
C PHE A 243 15.56 -14.64 19.57
N GLU A 244 14.74 -15.68 19.60
CA GLU A 244 13.40 -15.66 19.02
C GLU A 244 12.48 -14.88 19.97
N ILE A 245 11.63 -14.01 19.45
CA ILE A 245 10.57 -13.42 20.24
C ILE A 245 9.31 -14.28 20.10
N ARG A 246 8.96 -14.95 21.20
CA ARG A 246 7.78 -15.79 21.30
C ARG A 246 6.64 -15.00 21.90
N THR A 247 5.41 -15.42 21.61
CA THR A 247 4.23 -14.72 22.09
C THR A 247 3.13 -15.67 22.55
N ASP A 248 2.19 -15.15 23.32
CA ASP A 248 0.99 -15.87 23.72
C ASP A 248 -0.07 -15.90 22.60
N SER A 249 -1.22 -16.49 22.88
CA SER A 249 -2.28 -16.68 21.87
C SER A 249 -2.92 -15.38 21.38
N ARG A 250 -2.74 -14.28 22.11
CA ARG A 250 -3.37 -12.97 21.83
C ARG A 250 -2.36 -11.92 21.39
N ALA A 251 -1.07 -12.27 21.42
CA ALA A 251 0.02 -11.33 21.28
C ALA A 251 0.03 -10.20 22.32
N ASP A 252 -0.41 -10.52 23.54
CA ASP A 252 -0.43 -9.60 24.68
C ASP A 252 0.93 -9.62 25.43
N GLU A 253 1.70 -10.70 25.32
CA GLU A 253 3.03 -10.86 25.93
C GLU A 253 4.07 -11.30 24.90
N PHE A 254 5.25 -10.67 24.94
CA PHE A 254 6.40 -11.03 24.10
C PHE A 254 7.58 -11.44 24.96
N VAL A 255 8.08 -12.65 24.74
CA VAL A 255 9.13 -13.26 25.56
C VAL A 255 10.32 -13.67 24.70
N PRO A 256 11.52 -13.09 24.93
CA PRO A 256 12.74 -13.53 24.28
C PRO A 256 13.13 -14.94 24.71
N SER A 257 13.36 -15.81 23.73
CA SER A 257 13.81 -17.19 23.90
C SER A 257 15.14 -17.38 23.16
N PRO A 258 16.23 -17.75 23.85
CA PRO A 258 17.54 -17.94 23.21
C PRO A 258 17.48 -18.92 22.05
N LEU A 259 18.08 -18.56 20.92
CA LEU A 259 18.24 -19.42 19.76
C LEU A 259 19.62 -20.06 19.77
N ALA A 260 19.66 -21.39 19.72
CA ALA A 260 20.92 -22.15 19.69
C ALA A 260 21.65 -21.99 18.35
N ASP A 261 20.92 -22.05 17.25
CA ASP A 261 21.46 -21.91 15.89
C ASP A 261 20.42 -21.32 14.95
N VAL A 262 20.77 -20.20 14.32
CA VAL A 262 19.92 -19.49 13.35
C VAL A 262 19.90 -20.18 11.99
N ALA A 263 20.93 -20.97 11.68
CA ALA A 263 21.03 -21.67 10.40
C ALA A 263 20.10 -22.90 10.29
N THR A 264 19.48 -23.30 11.40
CA THR A 264 18.61 -24.49 11.49
C THR A 264 17.28 -24.18 12.20
N TYR A 265 16.87 -22.91 12.24
CA TYR A 265 15.65 -22.48 12.93
C TYR A 265 14.38 -23.02 12.26
N TYR A 266 14.22 -22.80 10.96
CA TYR A 266 13.16 -23.41 10.15
C TYR A 266 13.54 -24.85 9.80
N LYS A 267 12.69 -25.81 10.17
CA LYS A 267 13.06 -27.25 10.21
C LYS A 267 12.45 -28.10 9.09
N ASP A 268 11.62 -27.50 8.24
CA ASP A 268 11.06 -28.26 7.12
C ASP A 268 12.18 -28.61 6.13
N ASP A 269 12.15 -29.84 5.63
CA ASP A 269 13.15 -30.37 4.70
C ASP A 269 12.80 -29.92 3.26
N ASP A 270 12.89 -28.62 3.01
CA ASP A 270 12.63 -28.01 1.71
C ASP A 270 13.56 -26.81 1.39
N ASP A 271 13.65 -26.47 0.10
CA ASP A 271 14.48 -25.37 -0.40
C ASP A 271 14.07 -24.00 0.18
N VAL A 272 12.79 -23.84 0.56
CA VAL A 272 12.29 -22.57 1.09
C VAL A 272 12.83 -22.36 2.51
N SER A 273 12.74 -23.36 3.37
CA SER A 273 13.28 -23.34 4.74
C SER A 273 14.79 -23.16 4.75
N ALA A 274 15.51 -23.83 3.83
CA ALA A 274 16.95 -23.59 3.64
C ALA A 274 17.24 -22.13 3.29
N THR A 275 16.48 -21.54 2.37
CA THR A 275 16.59 -20.13 1.96
C THR A 275 16.28 -19.17 3.12
N LEU A 276 15.21 -19.45 3.90
CA LEU A 276 14.82 -18.66 5.06
C LEU A 276 15.92 -18.66 6.13
N ASN A 277 16.47 -19.84 6.46
CA ASN A 277 17.57 -19.97 7.41
C ASN A 277 18.84 -19.24 6.94
N GLN A 278 19.20 -19.37 5.66
CA GLN A 278 20.36 -18.68 5.10
C GLN A 278 20.18 -17.16 5.11
N THR A 279 18.97 -16.68 4.83
CA THR A 279 18.61 -15.26 4.89
C THR A 279 18.73 -14.73 6.32
N LEU A 280 18.11 -15.40 7.29
CA LEU A 280 18.18 -15.03 8.71
C LEU A 280 19.62 -15.01 9.22
N ALA A 281 20.39 -16.06 8.92
CA ALA A 281 21.81 -16.14 9.30
C ALA A 281 22.61 -14.98 8.70
N SER A 282 22.37 -14.63 7.44
CA SER A 282 23.04 -13.49 6.79
C SER A 282 22.68 -12.15 7.44
N ILE A 283 21.43 -11.93 7.84
CA ILE A 283 21.00 -10.69 8.51
C ILE A 283 21.65 -10.59 9.89
N VAL A 284 21.61 -11.67 10.67
CA VAL A 284 22.22 -11.72 12.00
C VAL A 284 23.72 -11.45 11.92
N GLU A 285 24.41 -11.99 10.91
CA GLU A 285 25.83 -11.69 10.68
C GLU A 285 26.07 -10.21 10.34
N VAL A 286 25.22 -9.61 9.51
CA VAL A 286 25.29 -8.16 9.22
C VAL A 286 25.13 -7.34 10.50
N ILE A 287 24.18 -7.70 11.37
CA ILE A 287 23.97 -7.00 12.64
C ILE A 287 25.22 -7.10 13.53
N ARG A 288 25.74 -8.31 13.73
CA ARG A 288 26.94 -8.56 14.55
C ARG A 288 28.17 -7.80 14.05
N THR A 289 28.35 -7.74 12.73
CA THR A 289 29.55 -7.16 12.10
C THR A 289 29.47 -5.65 11.92
N SER A 290 28.31 -5.14 11.48
CA SER A 290 28.14 -3.73 11.10
C SER A 290 27.60 -2.87 12.25
N TYR A 291 26.96 -3.47 13.24
CA TYR A 291 26.37 -2.79 14.40
C TYR A 291 26.82 -3.42 15.74
N PRO A 292 28.13 -3.58 15.98
CA PRO A 292 28.63 -4.25 17.18
C PRO A 292 28.21 -3.52 18.46
N GLY A 293 27.81 -4.27 19.49
CA GLY A 293 27.40 -3.73 20.78
C GLY A 293 26.04 -3.02 20.77
N ARG A 294 25.26 -3.16 19.70
CA ARG A 294 23.88 -2.67 19.61
C ARG A 294 22.91 -3.83 19.59
N ARG A 295 21.81 -3.66 20.30
CA ARG A 295 20.63 -4.52 20.18
C ARG A 295 19.93 -4.22 18.85
N GLY A 296 19.61 -5.26 18.08
CA GLY A 296 18.87 -5.15 16.83
C GLY A 296 17.61 -5.99 16.86
N LEU A 297 16.48 -5.43 16.41
CA LEU A 297 15.21 -6.12 16.25
C LEU A 297 15.01 -6.44 14.76
N VAL A 298 14.89 -7.72 14.44
CA VAL A 298 14.62 -8.19 13.07
C VAL A 298 13.16 -8.64 13.00
N LEU A 299 12.35 -7.90 12.25
CA LEU A 299 11.03 -8.36 11.80
C LEU A 299 11.24 -9.13 10.49
N PHE A 300 10.93 -10.43 10.53
CA PHE A 300 11.22 -11.38 9.47
C PHE A 300 9.90 -11.87 8.86
N PRO A 301 9.43 -11.30 7.72
CA PRO A 301 8.12 -11.56 7.15
C PRO A 301 8.09 -12.93 6.44
N VAL A 302 8.10 -14.01 7.23
CA VAL A 302 8.26 -15.39 6.76
C VAL A 302 7.19 -15.79 5.74
N HIS A 303 5.93 -15.40 5.93
CA HIS A 303 4.87 -15.71 4.95
C HIS A 303 5.04 -14.92 3.64
N ALA A 304 5.55 -13.69 3.68
CA ALA A 304 5.86 -12.94 2.47
C ALA A 304 6.93 -13.67 1.64
N PHE A 305 7.98 -14.16 2.29
CA PHE A 305 9.05 -14.91 1.65
C PHE A 305 8.57 -16.23 1.05
N GLN A 306 7.80 -17.01 1.81
CA GLN A 306 7.18 -18.24 1.30
C GLN A 306 6.25 -17.97 0.11
N PHE A 307 5.45 -16.91 0.19
CA PHE A 307 4.55 -16.46 -0.89
C PHE A 307 5.32 -16.10 -2.16
N LEU A 308 6.38 -15.28 -2.04
CA LEU A 308 7.22 -14.91 -3.18
C LEU A 308 7.90 -16.13 -3.81
N SER A 309 8.45 -17.04 -2.99
CA SER A 309 9.00 -18.31 -3.48
C SER A 309 7.94 -19.14 -4.22
N ALA A 310 6.72 -19.20 -3.71
CA ALA A 310 5.62 -19.93 -4.34
C ALA A 310 5.18 -19.31 -5.68
N LEU A 311 5.04 -17.97 -5.75
CA LEU A 311 4.78 -17.28 -7.02
C LEU A 311 5.86 -17.55 -8.06
N ARG A 312 7.14 -17.53 -7.65
CA ARG A 312 8.25 -17.86 -8.56
C ARG A 312 8.22 -19.30 -9.04
N ARG A 313 7.84 -20.26 -8.18
CA ARG A 313 7.61 -21.65 -8.61
C ARG A 313 6.50 -21.76 -9.65
N LEU A 314 5.38 -21.07 -9.45
CA LEU A 314 4.24 -21.07 -10.39
C LEU A 314 4.62 -20.48 -11.76
N GLN A 315 5.44 -19.45 -11.77
CA GLN A 315 5.84 -18.76 -12.99
C GLN A 315 6.98 -19.49 -13.74
N GLY A 316 7.87 -20.14 -13.00
CA GLY A 316 9.02 -20.87 -13.53
C GLY A 316 10.33 -20.05 -13.54
N PRO A 317 11.49 -20.74 -13.59
CA PRO A 317 12.81 -20.15 -13.36
C PRO A 317 13.34 -19.30 -14.54
N ALA A 318 12.75 -19.41 -15.72
CA ALA A 318 13.23 -18.75 -16.94
C ALA A 318 12.42 -17.49 -17.31
N THR A 319 11.65 -16.94 -16.38
CA THR A 319 10.70 -15.87 -16.66
C THR A 319 10.94 -14.65 -15.75
N PRO A 320 10.94 -13.42 -16.31
CA PRO A 320 11.13 -12.21 -15.51
C PRO A 320 10.03 -11.98 -14.48
N PHE A 321 10.41 -11.59 -13.28
CA PHE A 321 9.50 -11.18 -12.22
C PHE A 321 9.87 -9.76 -11.76
N ALA A 322 8.87 -8.97 -11.40
CA ALA A 322 9.10 -7.69 -10.75
C ALA A 322 8.07 -7.45 -9.66
N MET A 323 8.39 -6.55 -8.73
CA MET A 323 7.45 -6.14 -7.71
C MET A 323 7.60 -4.66 -7.33
N LEU A 324 6.48 -4.04 -6.97
CA LEU A 324 6.40 -2.80 -6.22
C LEU A 324 5.68 -3.09 -4.92
N VAL A 325 6.35 -2.85 -3.80
CA VAL A 325 5.79 -3.05 -2.48
C VAL A 325 5.84 -1.73 -1.73
N GLY A 326 4.68 -1.24 -1.28
CA GLY A 326 4.54 0.01 -0.55
C GLY A 326 4.07 -0.25 0.87
N ASP A 327 4.92 -0.09 1.87
CA ASP A 327 4.59 -0.42 3.27
C ASP A 327 5.18 0.63 4.23
N ALA A 328 4.73 0.60 5.48
CA ALA A 328 5.43 1.24 6.57
C ALA A 328 6.76 0.51 6.83
N THR A 329 7.86 1.26 6.92
CA THR A 329 9.19 0.66 7.08
C THR A 329 9.86 0.98 8.40
N VAL A 330 10.54 -0.03 8.94
CA VAL A 330 11.53 0.06 10.01
C VAL A 330 12.85 -0.52 9.51
N HIS A 331 13.95 -0.20 10.20
CA HIS A 331 15.24 -0.84 9.96
C HIS A 331 15.71 -1.55 11.23
N PHE A 332 16.30 -2.74 11.10
CA PHE A 332 16.79 -3.51 12.26
C PHE A 332 17.86 -2.80 13.10
N SER A 333 18.47 -1.74 12.57
CA SER A 333 19.41 -0.88 13.30
C SER A 333 18.77 0.31 14.01
N ASP A 334 17.46 0.50 13.89
CA ASP A 334 16.74 1.57 14.58
C ASP A 334 16.76 1.32 16.09
N LEU A 335 16.58 2.37 16.88
CA LEU A 335 16.57 2.29 18.35
C LEU A 335 15.33 1.58 18.92
N LEU A 336 14.50 0.95 18.08
CA LEU A 336 13.33 0.21 18.51
C LEU A 336 13.77 -1.04 19.28
N GLN A 337 13.49 -1.05 20.58
CA GLN A 337 13.91 -2.12 21.49
C GLN A 337 12.86 -3.22 21.67
N ASP A 338 11.61 -2.92 21.31
CA ASP A 338 10.45 -3.78 21.51
C ASP A 338 9.67 -3.92 20.19
N ILE A 339 8.89 -5.00 20.09
CA ILE A 339 7.99 -5.20 18.94
C ILE A 339 7.00 -4.03 18.90
N PRO A 340 6.80 -3.38 17.73
CA PRO A 340 5.82 -2.32 17.59
C PRO A 340 4.44 -2.76 18.09
N GLU A 341 3.70 -1.86 18.72
CA GLU A 341 2.34 -2.13 19.16
C GLU A 341 1.48 -2.57 17.96
N LEU A 342 0.64 -3.59 18.17
CA LEU A 342 -0.29 -4.07 17.14
C LEU A 342 -1.35 -2.98 16.90
N SER A 343 -1.14 -2.18 15.86
CA SER A 343 -1.91 -0.99 15.51
C SER A 343 -2.66 -1.20 14.19
N PRO A 344 -3.90 -0.68 14.01
CA PRO A 344 -4.64 0.20 14.94
C PRO A 344 -5.41 -0.49 16.08
N HIS A 345 -5.77 -1.77 15.96
CA HIS A 345 -6.47 -2.56 16.99
C HIS A 345 -5.96 -4.01 17.03
N ALA A 346 -6.10 -4.72 18.16
CA ALA A 346 -5.59 -6.10 18.30
C ALA A 346 -6.13 -7.10 17.26
N ASP A 347 -7.32 -6.82 16.71
CA ASP A 347 -8.01 -7.58 15.66
C ASP A 347 -7.82 -6.99 14.25
N CYS A 348 -7.22 -5.80 14.13
CA CYS A 348 -6.90 -5.14 12.87
C CYS A 348 -5.52 -4.49 12.99
N PHE A 349 -4.47 -5.20 12.57
CA PHE A 349 -3.10 -4.71 12.72
C PHE A 349 -2.19 -5.04 11.53
N CYS A 350 -1.04 -4.38 11.48
CA CYS A 350 0.10 -4.74 10.65
C CYS A 350 1.41 -4.64 11.46
N LEU A 351 2.49 -5.19 10.92
CA LEU A 351 3.85 -5.03 11.45
C LEU A 351 4.72 -4.43 10.34
N PRO A 352 5.47 -3.35 10.62
CA PRO A 352 6.26 -2.70 9.59
C PRO A 352 7.31 -3.65 9.02
N VAL A 353 7.66 -3.45 7.76
CA VAL A 353 8.63 -4.30 7.05
C VAL A 353 9.99 -3.65 7.02
N ASP A 354 11.03 -4.48 6.91
CA ASP A 354 12.38 -4.02 6.66
C ASP A 354 12.78 -4.35 5.22
N PHE A 355 13.00 -3.30 4.42
CA PHE A 355 13.35 -3.42 3.02
C PHE A 355 14.74 -4.02 2.79
N ASP A 356 15.67 -3.88 3.73
CA ASP A 356 17.00 -4.51 3.66
C ASP A 356 16.89 -6.01 3.97
N VAL A 357 15.97 -6.40 4.87
CA VAL A 357 15.62 -7.80 5.14
C VAL A 357 14.98 -8.44 3.91
N ILE A 358 14.04 -7.74 3.25
CA ILE A 358 13.45 -8.20 1.98
C ILE A 358 14.52 -8.31 0.90
N GLN A 359 15.34 -7.29 0.68
CA GLN A 359 16.41 -7.32 -0.31
C GLN A 359 17.34 -8.53 -0.08
N ARG A 360 17.73 -8.78 1.18
CA ARG A 360 18.59 -9.91 1.52
C ARG A 360 17.95 -11.25 1.15
N PHE A 361 16.65 -11.41 1.40
CA PHE A 361 15.91 -12.59 0.98
C PHE A 361 15.95 -12.76 -0.54
N LEU A 362 15.66 -11.69 -1.30
CA LEU A 362 15.66 -11.76 -2.77
C LEU A 362 17.04 -12.15 -3.32
N ASP A 363 18.12 -11.61 -2.73
CA ASP A 363 19.49 -11.96 -3.11
C ASP A 363 19.78 -13.44 -2.83
N VAL A 364 19.48 -13.93 -1.63
CA VAL A 364 19.73 -15.34 -1.25
C VAL A 364 18.90 -16.30 -2.11
N ALA A 365 17.62 -15.99 -2.29
CA ALA A 365 16.68 -16.86 -2.99
C ALA A 365 16.92 -16.91 -4.51
N PHE A 366 17.36 -15.81 -5.13
CA PHE A 366 17.28 -15.67 -6.59
C PHE A 366 18.59 -15.27 -7.28
N HIS A 367 19.55 -14.63 -6.62
CA HIS A 367 20.82 -14.21 -7.24
C HIS A 367 21.62 -15.36 -7.89
N PRO A 368 21.55 -16.63 -7.45
CA PRO A 368 22.22 -17.73 -8.15
C PRO A 368 21.72 -17.97 -9.58
N THR A 369 20.49 -17.57 -9.90
CA THR A 369 19.81 -17.87 -11.18
C THR A 369 19.28 -16.63 -11.91
N HIS A 370 19.23 -15.48 -11.23
CA HIS A 370 18.67 -14.24 -11.74
C HIS A 370 19.60 -13.07 -11.43
N VAL A 371 19.59 -12.07 -12.30
CA VAL A 371 20.03 -10.73 -11.97
C VAL A 371 18.93 -10.08 -11.15
N VAL A 372 19.19 -9.94 -9.86
CA VAL A 372 18.32 -9.26 -8.90
C VAL A 372 18.76 -7.81 -8.80
N GLN A 373 17.82 -6.88 -8.96
CA GLN A 373 18.05 -5.47 -8.70
C GLN A 373 16.94 -4.95 -7.80
N VAL A 374 17.31 -4.19 -6.78
CA VAL A 374 16.40 -3.59 -5.81
C VAL A 374 16.64 -2.08 -5.76
N THR A 375 15.58 -1.31 -5.64
CA THR A 375 15.63 0.14 -5.45
C THR A 375 14.43 0.55 -4.61
N SER A 376 14.67 1.29 -3.54
CA SER A 376 13.62 1.83 -2.68
C SER A 376 13.58 3.35 -2.70
N THR A 377 12.47 3.92 -2.25
CA THR A 377 12.38 5.34 -1.88
C THR A 377 13.28 5.62 -0.67
N VAL A 378 13.66 6.89 -0.49
CA VAL A 378 14.50 7.28 0.63
C VAL A 378 13.60 7.50 1.86
N PRO A 379 13.86 6.82 2.99
CA PRO A 379 13.11 7.06 4.21
C PRO A 379 13.36 8.50 4.67
N VAL A 380 12.30 9.29 4.74
CA VAL A 380 12.36 10.66 5.28
C VAL A 380 12.15 10.62 6.80
N PHE A 381 11.28 9.73 7.28
CA PHE A 381 11.00 9.47 8.69
C PHE A 381 10.80 7.97 8.91
N SER A 382 11.04 7.49 10.14
CA SER A 382 10.60 6.15 10.57
C SER A 382 9.08 6.03 10.46
N ASP A 383 8.57 4.86 10.08
CA ASP A 383 7.13 4.59 9.96
C ASP A 383 6.40 5.41 8.86
N SER A 384 7.14 5.77 7.80
CA SER A 384 6.55 6.40 6.62
C SER A 384 6.24 5.38 5.53
N PHE A 385 5.25 5.67 4.67
CA PHE A 385 4.97 4.86 3.49
C PHE A 385 6.14 4.96 2.51
N GLN A 386 6.92 3.88 2.42
CA GLN A 386 8.04 3.75 1.51
C GLN A 386 7.72 2.70 0.47
N VAL A 387 8.34 2.81 -0.71
CA VAL A 387 8.15 1.87 -1.81
C VAL A 387 9.46 1.19 -2.15
N LEU A 388 9.44 -0.14 -2.26
CA LEU A 388 10.51 -0.95 -2.81
C LEU A 388 10.11 -1.47 -4.18
N HIS A 389 10.99 -1.25 -5.17
CA HIS A 389 10.93 -1.85 -6.49
C HIS A 389 12.03 -2.90 -6.63
N ALA A 390 11.66 -4.12 -7.00
CA ALA A 390 12.62 -5.17 -7.31
C ALA A 390 12.33 -5.80 -8.67
N THR A 391 13.38 -6.16 -9.40
CA THR A 391 13.30 -6.94 -10.63
C THR A 391 14.21 -8.16 -10.55
N MET A 392 13.78 -9.25 -11.19
CA MET A 392 14.49 -10.50 -11.30
C MET A 392 14.45 -10.94 -12.76
N PHE A 393 15.57 -10.83 -13.46
CA PHE A 393 15.70 -11.34 -14.82
C PHE A 393 16.60 -12.58 -14.85
N PRO A 394 16.23 -13.65 -15.56
CA PRO A 394 17.08 -14.83 -15.69
C PRO A 394 18.49 -14.46 -16.20
N THR A 395 19.53 -15.06 -15.62
CA THR A 395 20.90 -14.88 -16.09
C THR A 395 21.07 -15.56 -17.46
N ALA A 396 21.18 -14.77 -18.53
CA ALA A 396 21.47 -15.31 -19.85
C ALA A 396 23.00 -15.39 -20.05
N PRO A 397 23.56 -16.51 -20.54
CA PRO A 397 25.00 -16.71 -20.63
C PRO A 397 25.74 -15.72 -21.54
N ASN A 398 25.05 -14.97 -22.42
CA ASN A 398 25.65 -14.05 -23.39
C ASN A 398 24.92 -12.70 -23.52
N ALA A 399 24.04 -12.33 -22.59
CA ALA A 399 23.37 -11.02 -22.67
C ALA A 399 24.26 -9.95 -22.03
N SER A 400 24.66 -8.94 -22.80
CA SER A 400 25.02 -7.65 -22.24
C SER A 400 23.84 -7.17 -21.41
N LEU A 401 23.98 -7.16 -20.09
CA LEU A 401 22.93 -6.75 -19.16
C LEU A 401 22.71 -5.25 -19.35
N ILE A 402 21.69 -4.90 -20.14
CA ILE A 402 21.13 -3.56 -20.10
C ILE A 402 20.38 -3.48 -18.77
N GLU A 403 20.75 -2.53 -17.92
CA GLU A 403 20.01 -2.26 -16.68
C GLU A 403 18.52 -2.06 -17.02
N PRO A 404 17.60 -2.75 -16.33
CA PRO A 404 16.17 -2.54 -16.51
C PRO A 404 15.85 -1.06 -16.29
N LEU A 405 15.33 -0.43 -17.35
CA LEU A 405 15.00 0.99 -17.34
C LEU A 405 13.84 1.27 -16.37
N SER A 406 13.15 0.24 -15.87
CA SER A 406 12.15 0.38 -14.81
C SER A 406 12.74 0.92 -13.50
N HIS A 407 14.01 0.64 -13.18
CA HIS A 407 14.68 1.21 -11.99
C HIS A 407 15.06 2.68 -12.17
N GLU A 408 15.44 3.08 -13.39
CA GLU A 408 15.65 4.50 -13.72
C GLU A 408 14.31 5.25 -13.62
N CYS A 409 13.25 4.70 -14.22
CA CYS A 409 11.91 5.23 -14.12
C CYS A 409 11.47 5.34 -12.65
N PHE A 410 11.63 4.30 -11.84
CA PHE A 410 11.32 4.33 -10.42
C PHE A 410 12.02 5.50 -9.70
N THR A 411 13.31 5.71 -9.98
CA THR A 411 14.08 6.82 -9.40
C THR A 411 13.51 8.18 -9.81
N GLN A 412 13.16 8.35 -11.09
CA GLN A 412 12.57 9.61 -11.59
C GLN A 412 11.19 9.88 -10.98
N GLU A 413 10.40 8.82 -10.79
CA GLU A 413 9.00 8.93 -10.39
C GLU A 413 8.76 9.01 -8.88
N LEU A 414 9.61 8.38 -8.07
CA LEU A 414 9.32 8.15 -6.65
C LEU A 414 10.43 8.60 -5.69
N LYS A 415 11.68 8.78 -6.14
CA LYS A 415 12.76 9.24 -5.24
C LYS A 415 12.80 10.76 -5.07
N GLY A 416 12.41 11.53 -6.08
CA GLY A 416 12.45 12.99 -6.02
C GLY A 416 11.24 13.60 -5.31
N PHE A 417 10.05 13.08 -5.62
CA PHE A 417 8.79 13.44 -4.99
C PHE A 417 7.93 12.18 -4.93
N GLY A 418 7.66 11.67 -3.73
CA GLY A 418 6.98 10.41 -3.48
C GLY A 418 5.60 10.57 -2.86
N ALA A 419 4.96 9.43 -2.61
CA ALA A 419 3.64 9.38 -1.97
C ALA A 419 3.64 10.03 -0.58
N ASN A 420 4.71 9.81 0.19
CA ASN A 420 4.89 10.41 1.51
C ASN A 420 5.03 11.94 1.43
N ASP A 421 5.68 12.48 0.40
CA ASP A 421 5.78 13.93 0.23
C ASP A 421 4.41 14.55 -0.08
N CYS A 422 3.61 13.88 -0.91
CA CYS A 422 2.20 14.23 -1.14
C CYS A 422 1.41 14.29 0.18
N ASP A 423 1.53 13.27 1.02
CA ASP A 423 0.81 13.15 2.28
C ASP A 423 1.27 14.18 3.32
N LEU A 424 2.57 14.37 3.49
CA LEU A 424 3.15 15.37 4.38
C LEU A 424 2.76 16.79 3.95
N ILE A 425 2.73 17.06 2.65
CA ILE A 425 2.21 18.33 2.16
C ILE A 425 0.73 18.44 2.53
N LEU A 426 -0.12 17.45 2.25
CA LEU A 426 -1.53 17.47 2.66
C LEU A 426 -1.71 17.80 4.16
N GLY A 427 -0.97 17.14 5.05
CA GLY A 427 -1.00 17.40 6.48
C GLY A 427 -0.53 18.81 6.85
N ALA A 428 0.58 19.29 6.28
CA ALA A 428 1.09 20.65 6.50
C ALA A 428 0.17 21.75 5.95
N LEU A 429 -0.74 21.40 5.03
CA LEU A 429 -1.68 22.32 4.40
C LEU A 429 -2.92 22.60 5.26
N GLU A 430 -3.21 21.76 6.25
CA GLU A 430 -4.27 21.99 7.24
C GLU A 430 -3.88 23.13 8.21
N GLY A 431 -3.85 24.37 7.71
CA GLY A 431 -3.67 25.58 8.54
C GLY A 431 -2.65 26.61 8.03
N SER A 432 -1.95 26.38 6.92
CA SER A 432 -0.90 27.30 6.46
C SER A 432 -1.41 28.39 5.50
N ARG A 433 -0.91 29.63 5.66
CA ARG A 433 -1.22 30.76 4.74
C ARG A 433 -0.63 30.58 3.34
N GLY A 434 0.39 29.73 3.17
CA GLY A 434 1.15 29.55 1.92
C GLY A 434 0.30 29.02 0.76
N PHE A 435 -0.78 28.30 1.07
CA PHE A 435 -1.72 27.76 0.09
C PHE A 435 -3.08 28.46 0.13
N SER A 436 -3.12 29.72 0.55
CA SER A 436 -4.35 30.54 0.49
C SER A 436 -4.62 31.15 -0.89
N THR A 437 -3.69 30.98 -1.83
CA THR A 437 -3.78 31.54 -3.18
C THR A 437 -4.03 30.45 -4.23
N LEU A 438 -4.55 30.88 -5.38
CA LEU A 438 -5.00 29.97 -6.44
C LEU A 438 -3.86 29.13 -7.03
N THR A 439 -2.70 29.74 -7.25
CA THR A 439 -1.59 29.10 -7.98
C THR A 439 -1.00 27.89 -7.24
N PRO A 440 -0.63 27.98 -5.95
CA PRO A 440 -0.13 26.81 -5.20
C PRO A 440 -1.16 25.69 -5.12
N GLN A 441 -2.44 26.03 -4.90
CA GLN A 441 -3.53 25.03 -4.83
C GLN A 441 -3.70 24.29 -6.16
N ALA A 442 -3.73 25.01 -7.29
CA ALA A 442 -3.82 24.40 -8.61
C ALA A 442 -2.56 23.59 -8.98
N ALA A 443 -1.38 24.09 -8.61
CA ALA A 443 -0.11 23.39 -8.81
C ALA A 443 -0.05 22.06 -8.03
N PHE A 444 -0.53 22.06 -6.78
CA PHE A 444 -0.56 20.83 -5.98
C PHE A 444 -1.60 19.83 -6.47
N LEU A 445 -2.74 20.29 -6.98
CA LEU A 445 -3.68 19.41 -7.69
C LEU A 445 -3.05 18.78 -8.93
N ALA A 446 -2.27 19.52 -9.70
CA ALA A 446 -1.52 18.93 -10.81
C ALA A 446 -0.46 17.93 -10.33
N LEU A 447 0.27 18.27 -9.25
CA LEU A 447 1.33 17.44 -8.68
C LEU A 447 0.80 16.11 -8.10
N SER A 448 -0.37 16.13 -7.46
CA SER A 448 -1.09 14.93 -6.99
C SER A 448 -1.73 14.11 -8.11
N ASN A 449 -1.43 14.42 -9.38
CA ASN A 449 -2.06 13.83 -10.56
C ASN A 449 -3.59 14.00 -10.60
N PHE A 450 -4.05 15.21 -10.24
CA PHE A 450 -5.45 15.60 -10.17
C PHE A 450 -6.27 14.68 -9.26
N ASP A 451 -5.67 14.21 -8.16
CA ASP A 451 -6.36 13.31 -7.23
C ASP A 451 -7.67 13.94 -6.73
N PHE A 452 -8.76 13.17 -6.80
CA PHE A 452 -10.07 13.69 -6.48
C PHE A 452 -10.25 13.97 -4.98
N ASP A 453 -9.62 13.18 -4.11
CA ASP A 453 -9.75 13.38 -2.66
C ASP A 453 -8.96 14.63 -2.23
N VAL A 454 -7.79 14.85 -2.83
CA VAL A 454 -7.04 16.11 -2.70
C VAL A 454 -7.90 17.29 -3.17
N PHE A 455 -8.58 17.15 -4.31
CA PHE A 455 -9.51 18.17 -4.80
C PHE A 455 -10.65 18.47 -3.81
N LEU A 456 -11.22 17.45 -3.18
CA LEU A 456 -12.31 17.64 -2.21
C LEU A 456 -11.89 18.51 -1.01
N LEU A 457 -10.62 18.43 -0.59
CA LEU A 457 -10.04 19.24 0.48
C LEU A 457 -9.89 20.72 0.09
N PHE A 458 -9.41 20.99 -1.14
CA PHE A 458 -9.08 22.36 -1.57
C PHE A 458 -10.18 23.10 -2.31
N LYS A 459 -11.17 22.41 -2.88
CA LYS A 459 -12.12 23.03 -3.82
C LYS A 459 -12.78 24.30 -3.30
N TRP A 460 -13.18 24.36 -2.03
CA TRP A 460 -13.85 25.57 -1.51
C TRP A 460 -12.87 26.69 -1.21
N GLN A 461 -11.63 26.36 -0.85
CA GLN A 461 -10.57 27.35 -0.71
C GLN A 461 -10.21 27.95 -2.07
N ILE A 462 -10.16 27.12 -3.12
CA ILE A 462 -9.95 27.55 -4.50
C ILE A 462 -11.09 28.46 -4.98
N VAL A 463 -12.35 28.08 -4.75
CA VAL A 463 -13.51 28.93 -5.11
C VAL A 463 -13.45 30.28 -4.39
N LYS A 464 -13.12 30.27 -3.10
CA LYS A 464 -12.95 31.50 -2.31
C LYS A 464 -11.80 32.35 -2.83
N ALA A 465 -10.66 31.73 -3.16
CA ALA A 465 -9.53 32.40 -3.77
C ALA A 465 -9.90 32.95 -5.16
N ALA A 466 -10.74 32.28 -5.95
CA ALA A 466 -11.16 32.74 -7.28
C ALA A 466 -12.26 33.83 -7.25
N ALA A 467 -12.82 34.14 -6.08
CA ALA A 467 -13.97 35.05 -5.96
C ALA A 467 -13.69 36.48 -6.45
N HIS A 468 -12.42 36.92 -6.39
CA HIS A 468 -12.01 38.26 -6.83
C HIS A 468 -11.74 38.36 -8.35
N LEU A 469 -11.70 37.23 -9.06
CA LEU A 469 -11.49 37.22 -10.51
C LEU A 469 -12.69 37.84 -11.23
N ALA A 470 -12.45 38.59 -12.31
CA ALA A 470 -13.53 39.10 -13.15
C ALA A 470 -14.30 37.95 -13.83
N VAL A 471 -15.55 38.19 -14.27
CA VAL A 471 -16.34 37.17 -14.99
C VAL A 471 -15.61 36.68 -16.24
N ALA A 472 -15.00 37.60 -16.98
CA ALA A 472 -14.29 37.32 -18.23
C ALA A 472 -12.82 36.90 -18.01
N ASP A 473 -12.41 36.60 -16.77
CA ASP A 473 -11.04 36.20 -16.49
C ASP A 473 -10.79 34.77 -17.02
N PRO A 474 -9.79 34.57 -17.91
CA PRO A 474 -9.51 33.26 -18.50
C PRO A 474 -9.09 32.21 -17.47
N GLN A 475 -8.65 32.61 -16.27
CA GLN A 475 -8.36 31.66 -15.19
C GLN A 475 -9.60 30.88 -14.76
N ARG A 476 -10.82 31.42 -14.93
CA ARG A 476 -12.06 30.70 -14.60
C ARG A 476 -12.25 29.44 -15.45
N ASP A 477 -11.91 29.50 -16.74
CA ASP A 477 -11.96 28.33 -17.63
C ASP A 477 -10.93 27.27 -17.19
N HIS A 478 -9.76 27.71 -16.69
CA HIS A 478 -8.77 26.79 -16.14
C HIS A 478 -9.30 26.06 -14.89
N LEU A 479 -10.06 26.74 -14.02
CA LEU A 479 -10.69 26.11 -12.86
C LEU A 479 -11.77 25.08 -13.26
N VAL A 480 -12.56 25.38 -14.29
CA VAL A 480 -13.50 24.40 -14.84
C VAL A 480 -12.74 23.17 -15.38
N SER A 481 -11.66 23.38 -16.12
CA SER A 481 -10.80 22.30 -16.62
C SER A 481 -10.19 21.48 -15.48
N LEU A 482 -9.67 22.15 -14.45
CA LEU A 482 -9.07 21.53 -13.26
C LEU A 482 -10.06 20.62 -12.54
N GLY A 483 -11.25 21.13 -12.20
CA GLY A 483 -12.27 20.32 -11.54
C GLY A 483 -12.78 19.17 -12.40
N THR A 484 -12.83 19.35 -13.73
CA THR A 484 -13.18 18.27 -14.66
C THR A 484 -12.15 17.14 -14.63
N LYS A 485 -10.85 17.47 -14.67
CA LYS A 485 -9.77 16.47 -14.55
C LYS A 485 -9.84 15.72 -13.23
N CYS A 486 -10.03 16.43 -12.12
CA CYS A 486 -10.18 15.80 -10.81
C CYS A 486 -11.40 14.87 -10.77
N TYR A 487 -12.54 15.32 -11.29
CA TYR A 487 -13.76 14.51 -11.30
C TYR A 487 -13.66 13.24 -12.16
N GLN A 488 -12.84 13.26 -13.22
CA GLN A 488 -12.54 12.06 -14.02
C GLN A 488 -11.75 11.01 -13.24
N LYS A 489 -11.01 11.41 -12.20
CA LYS A 489 -10.23 10.54 -11.31
C LYS A 489 -10.99 10.09 -10.06
N ARG A 490 -12.27 10.48 -9.92
CA ARG A 490 -13.07 10.10 -8.75
C ARG A 490 -13.24 8.58 -8.65
N TYR A 491 -13.27 8.09 -7.43
CA TYR A 491 -13.65 6.73 -7.10
C TYR A 491 -14.61 6.76 -5.92
N SER A 492 -15.73 6.05 -6.04
CA SER A 492 -16.68 5.86 -4.94
C SER A 492 -16.44 4.51 -4.32
N LEU A 493 -16.42 4.43 -2.98
CA LEU A 493 -16.42 3.13 -2.30
C LEU A 493 -17.77 2.41 -2.47
N ALA A 494 -18.86 3.18 -2.58
CA ALA A 494 -20.18 2.66 -2.86
C ALA A 494 -20.34 2.28 -4.34
N VAL A 495 -21.04 1.18 -4.60
CA VAL A 495 -21.38 0.70 -5.96
C VAL A 495 -22.44 1.59 -6.64
N VAL A 496 -23.17 2.38 -5.85
CA VAL A 496 -24.21 3.30 -6.34
C VAL A 496 -23.59 4.68 -6.58
N ASP A 497 -24.06 5.35 -7.64
CA ASP A 497 -23.70 6.73 -7.92
C ASP A 497 -24.03 7.64 -6.74
N ASP A 498 -23.03 8.41 -6.30
CA ASP A 498 -23.18 9.36 -5.21
C ASP A 498 -23.72 10.70 -5.74
N PHE A 499 -25.03 10.92 -5.54
CA PHE A 499 -25.70 12.19 -5.87
C PHE A 499 -25.03 13.39 -5.19
N ASN A 500 -24.47 13.23 -3.98
CA ASN A 500 -23.80 14.32 -3.28
C ASN A 500 -22.52 14.74 -4.01
N VAL A 501 -21.77 13.79 -4.57
CA VAL A 501 -20.59 14.08 -5.38
C VAL A 501 -20.98 14.86 -6.65
N GLN A 502 -22.05 14.46 -7.34
CA GLN A 502 -22.56 15.18 -8.52
C GLN A 502 -23.02 16.60 -8.17
N LEU A 503 -23.79 16.75 -7.09
CA LEU A 503 -24.23 18.05 -6.58
C LEU A 503 -23.03 18.92 -6.18
N SER A 504 -22.02 18.32 -5.56
CA SER A 504 -20.80 19.02 -5.16
C SER A 504 -20.05 19.56 -6.38
N MET A 505 -19.96 18.78 -7.45
CA MET A 505 -19.38 19.24 -8.71
C MET A 505 -20.19 20.33 -9.40
N ALA A 506 -21.52 20.23 -9.40
CA ALA A 506 -22.37 21.29 -9.92
C ALA A 506 -22.13 22.62 -9.18
N ARG A 507 -22.01 22.56 -7.84
CA ARG A 507 -21.66 23.72 -7.00
C ARG A 507 -20.26 24.24 -7.30
N TRP A 508 -19.28 23.35 -7.53
CA TRP A 508 -17.94 23.75 -7.97
C TRP A 508 -17.98 24.53 -9.29
N PHE A 509 -18.63 23.99 -10.32
CA PHE A 509 -18.70 24.66 -11.63
C PHE A 509 -19.40 26.02 -11.54
N TYR A 510 -20.46 26.11 -10.72
CA TYR A 510 -21.10 27.39 -10.43
C TYR A 510 -20.14 28.38 -9.76
N GLY A 511 -19.44 27.96 -8.70
CA GLY A 511 -18.48 28.82 -7.99
C GLY A 511 -17.26 29.21 -8.83
N ALA A 512 -16.81 28.34 -9.73
CA ALA A 512 -15.72 28.61 -10.66
C ALA A 512 -16.11 29.68 -11.70
N TYR A 513 -17.38 29.72 -12.12
CA TYR A 513 -17.83 30.59 -13.21
C TYR A 513 -18.51 31.89 -12.74
N VAL A 514 -19.25 31.87 -11.62
CA VAL A 514 -20.05 33.01 -11.17
C VAL A 514 -19.28 33.84 -10.12
N PRO A 515 -19.14 35.17 -10.29
CA PRO A 515 -18.54 36.03 -9.28
C PRO A 515 -19.35 36.04 -7.99
N ALA A 516 -18.68 36.28 -6.87
CA ALA A 516 -19.33 36.52 -5.58
C ALA A 516 -19.99 37.92 -5.53
N THR A 517 -20.92 38.22 -6.44
CA THR A 517 -21.75 39.43 -6.41
C THR A 517 -23.13 39.14 -5.84
N ARG A 518 -23.16 38.61 -4.61
CA ARG A 518 -24.23 38.71 -3.59
C ARG A 518 -24.04 37.63 -2.54
N ASN A 519 -24.27 37.99 -1.28
CA ASN A 519 -24.32 37.12 -0.09
C ASN A 519 -25.30 35.94 -0.24
N VAL A 520 -24.99 34.95 -1.07
CA VAL A 520 -25.79 33.73 -1.23
C VAL A 520 -24.97 32.46 -1.00
N LEU A 521 -23.64 32.57 -0.84
CA LEU A 521 -22.78 31.45 -0.54
C LEU A 521 -22.04 31.72 0.76
N ILE A 522 -22.60 31.22 1.86
CA ILE A 522 -21.99 30.66 3.09
C ILE A 522 -23.13 30.64 4.13
N GLN A 523 -24.02 29.66 4.02
CA GLN A 523 -24.87 29.11 5.09
C GLN A 523 -25.75 28.04 4.44
N CYS A 524 -25.19 26.84 4.24
CA CYS A 524 -25.86 25.53 4.10
C CYS A 524 -24.80 24.46 3.93
#